data_AF-A0A8T5S0X4-F1
#
_entry.id   AF-A0A8T5S0X4-F1
#
_cell.length_a   1.000
_cell.length_b   1.000
_cell.length_c   1.000
_cell.angle_alpha   90.00
_cell.angle_beta   90.00
_cell.angle_gamma   90.00
#
_symmetry.space_group_name_H-M   'P 1'
#
loop_
_entity.id
_entity.type
_entity.pdbx_description
1 polymer ?
#
loop_
_entity_poly.entity_id
_entity_poly.type
_entity_poly.pdbx_seq_one_letter_code
_entity_poly.pdbx_strand_id
1 'polypeptide(L)'
;MIPFHCARPRGACKKCTKLAEEGEKYCLVSFQFSSEEMARPMMTLEINVEDTLCEVNLIKIFNDESEARKYAIENGVDMLES
;
A
#
# COMPACT_ATOMS: atom_id res chain seq x y z
N MET A 1 3.97 7.80 -0.89
CA MET A 1 3.38 6.73 -1.75
C MET A 1 1.87 6.92 -1.95
N ILE A 2 1.38 6.75 -3.18
CA ILE A 2 -0.05 6.90 -3.54
C ILE A 2 -0.67 5.52 -3.83
N PRO A 3 -1.62 5.02 -3.03
CA PRO A 3 -2.28 3.75 -3.30
C PRO A 3 -3.20 3.85 -4.54
N PHE A 4 -3.16 2.86 -5.43
CA PHE A 4 -4.06 2.78 -6.59
C PHE A 4 -5.08 1.64 -6.43
N HIS A 5 -6.36 1.97 -6.60
CA HIS A 5 -7.49 1.05 -6.47
C HIS A 5 -7.71 0.15 -7.72
N CYS A 6 -7.04 0.37 -8.86
CA CYS A 6 -7.24 -0.48 -10.04
C CYS A 6 -6.07 -0.45 -11.05
N ALA A 7 -5.99 -1.49 -11.89
CA ALA A 7 -5.06 -1.66 -13.01
C ALA A 7 -5.25 -0.70 -14.21
N ARG A 8 -6.21 0.23 -14.14
CA ARG A 8 -6.51 1.12 -15.26
C ARG A 8 -5.47 2.23 -15.36
N PRO A 9 -5.26 2.82 -16.56
CA PRO A 9 -4.34 3.93 -16.74
C PRO A 9 -4.57 5.08 -15.74
N ARG A 10 -3.51 5.78 -15.37
CA ARG A 10 -3.55 6.91 -14.43
C ARG A 10 -4.63 7.92 -14.85
N GLY A 11 -5.53 8.26 -13.93
CA GLY A 11 -6.66 9.18 -14.19
C GLY A 11 -7.95 8.52 -14.69
N ALA A 12 -7.95 7.25 -15.09
CA ALA A 12 -9.15 6.55 -15.57
C ALA A 12 -10.12 6.12 -14.45
N CYS A 13 -9.67 6.15 -13.19
CA CYS A 13 -10.48 5.77 -12.04
C CYS A 13 -10.61 6.92 -11.05
N LYS A 14 -11.83 7.44 -10.87
CA LYS A 14 -12.14 8.53 -9.93
C LYS A 14 -11.68 8.23 -8.50
N LYS A 15 -11.74 6.96 -8.05
CA LYS A 15 -11.23 6.55 -6.73
C LYS A 15 -9.71 6.65 -6.64
N CYS A 16 -8.98 6.24 -7.69
CA CYS A 16 -7.52 6.39 -7.76
C CYS A 16 -7.11 7.86 -7.82
N THR A 17 -7.84 8.70 -8.57
CA THR A 17 -7.58 10.13 -8.64
C THR A 17 -7.73 10.79 -7.27
N LYS A 18 -8.81 10.47 -6.55
CA LYS A 18 -9.03 11.00 -5.19
C LYS A 18 -7.93 10.55 -4.21
N LEU A 19 -7.51 9.28 -4.28
CA LEU A 19 -6.37 8.79 -3.47
C LEU A 19 -5.06 9.53 -3.80
N ALA A 20 -4.85 9.93 -5.05
CA ALA A 20 -3.70 10.72 -5.45
C ALA A 20 -3.75 12.17 -4.95
N GLU A 21 -4.95 12.78 -4.89
CA GLU A 21 -5.17 14.12 -4.32
C GLU A 21 -4.94 14.15 -2.81
N GLU A 22 -5.19 13.04 -2.12
CA GLU A 22 -4.96 12.88 -0.68
C GLU A 22 -3.46 12.81 -0.31
N GLY A 23 -2.57 12.75 -1.31
CA GLY A 23 -1.12 12.82 -1.12
C GLY A 23 -0.49 11.51 -0.64
N GLU A 24 0.72 11.62 -0.11
CA GLU A 24 1.45 10.46 0.40
C GLU A 24 0.85 9.94 1.70
N LYS A 25 0.75 8.61 1.82
CA LYS A 25 0.23 7.96 3.03
C LYS A 25 1.18 6.92 3.57
N TYR A 26 1.19 6.78 4.90
CA TYR A 26 1.81 5.66 5.59
C TYR A 26 0.77 4.56 5.74
N CYS A 27 1.11 3.33 5.37
CA CYS A 27 0.17 2.23 5.39
C CYS A 27 0.81 0.90 5.79
N LEU A 28 0.01 0.06 6.42
CA LEU A 28 0.31 -1.34 6.63
C LEU A 28 -0.35 -2.15 5.52
N VAL A 29 0.45 -2.94 4.82
CA VAL A 29 0.01 -3.80 3.73
C VAL A 29 0.40 -5.25 4.02
N SER A 30 -0.38 -6.20 3.50
CA SER A 30 0.05 -7.60 3.40
C SER A 30 0.02 -8.08 1.96
N PHE A 31 0.98 -8.94 1.62
CA PHE A 31 1.00 -9.67 0.36
C PHE A 31 0.13 -10.92 0.54
N GLN A 32 -0.87 -11.12 -0.32
CA GLN A 32 -1.42 -12.47 -0.47
C GLN A 32 -1.08 -12.98 -1.87
N PHE A 33 -0.41 -14.13 -1.91
CA PHE A 33 0.04 -14.76 -3.14
C PHE A 33 -1.02 -15.72 -3.74
N SER A 34 -2.21 -15.82 -3.14
CA SER A 34 -3.32 -16.65 -3.66
C SER A 34 -4.42 -15.81 -4.33
N SER A 35 -4.87 -16.31 -5.47
CA SER A 35 -5.81 -15.71 -6.43
C SER A 35 -7.29 -15.80 -6.02
N GLU A 36 -7.61 -16.22 -4.80
CA GLU A 36 -8.97 -16.63 -4.43
C GLU A 36 -9.83 -15.56 -3.74
N GLU A 37 -9.29 -14.41 -3.32
CA GLU A 37 -10.11 -13.38 -2.64
C GLU A 37 -9.86 -11.93 -3.06
N MET A 38 -10.93 -11.34 -3.59
CA MET A 38 -11.35 -9.92 -3.66
C MET A 38 -10.42 -8.88 -4.31
N ALA A 39 -11.05 -7.87 -4.93
CA ALA A 39 -10.39 -6.77 -5.66
C ALA A 39 -9.36 -6.03 -4.81
N ARG A 40 -8.07 -6.26 -5.09
CA ARG A 40 -6.95 -5.71 -4.32
C ARG A 40 -6.44 -4.41 -4.93
N PRO A 41 -6.10 -3.41 -4.11
CA PRO A 41 -5.30 -2.29 -4.59
C PRO A 41 -3.96 -2.82 -5.12
N MET A 42 -3.53 -2.27 -6.26
CA MET A 42 -2.21 -2.55 -6.82
C MET A 42 -1.31 -1.37 -6.52
N MET A 43 -0.06 -1.67 -6.21
CA MET A 43 0.96 -0.67 -5.94
C MET A 43 2.29 -1.10 -6.56
N THR A 44 3.05 -0.12 -7.04
CA THR A 44 4.45 -0.35 -7.39
C THR A 44 5.26 -0.29 -6.10
N LEU A 45 6.02 -1.34 -5.84
CA LEU A 45 6.95 -1.44 -4.74
C LEU A 45 8.36 -1.56 -5.29
N GLU A 46 9.29 -0.84 -4.69
CA GLU A 46 10.71 -1.07 -4.94
C GLU A 46 11.13 -2.30 -4.11
N ILE A 47 11.43 -3.40 -4.80
CA ILE A 47 11.92 -4.65 -4.21
C ILE A 47 13.25 -4.96 -4.88
N ASN A 48 14.34 -5.07 -4.11
CA ASN A 48 15.68 -5.27 -4.66
C ASN A 48 16.07 -4.24 -5.73
N VAL A 49 15.70 -2.96 -5.55
CA VAL A 49 15.96 -1.87 -6.50
C VAL A 49 15.18 -2.02 -7.84
N GLU A 50 14.21 -2.92 -7.90
CA GLU A 50 13.31 -3.09 -9.04
C GLU A 50 11.88 -2.69 -8.69
N ASP A 51 11.28 -1.85 -9.54
CA ASP A 51 9.87 -1.47 -9.45
C ASP A 51 8.97 -2.66 -9.84
N THR A 52 8.39 -3.31 -8.85
CA THR A 52 7.48 -4.45 -9.03
C THR A 52 6.03 -4.03 -8.77
N LEU A 53 5.15 -4.27 -9.74
CA LEU A 53 3.71 -4.08 -9.54
C LEU A 53 3.13 -5.26 -8.77
N CYS A 54 2.71 -5.01 -7.53
CA CYS A 54 2.18 -6.02 -6.63
C CYS A 54 0.72 -5.74 -6.28
N GLU A 55 -0.08 -6.80 -6.19
CA GLU A 55 -1.34 -6.77 -5.47
C GLU A 55 -1.07 -6.81 -3.97
N VAL A 56 -1.66 -5.87 -3.23
CA VAL A 56 -1.56 -5.85 -1.78
C VAL A 56 -2.92 -5.79 -1.14
N ASN A 57 -3.03 -6.35 0.06
CA ASN A 57 -4.14 -6.07 0.93
C ASN A 57 -3.77 -4.89 1.83
N LEU A 58 -4.51 -3.79 1.72
CA LEU A 58 -4.33 -2.62 2.56
C LEU A 58 -5.01 -2.88 3.91
N ILE A 59 -4.22 -3.12 4.94
CA ILE A 59 -4.72 -3.44 6.29
C ILE A 59 -5.10 -2.16 7.04
N LYS A 60 -4.23 -1.14 6.98
CA LYS A 60 -4.40 0.10 7.75
C LYS A 60 -3.69 1.29 7.09
N ILE A 61 -4.29 2.47 7.20
CA ILE A 61 -3.67 3.76 6.84
C ILE A 61 -3.39 4.52 8.15
N PHE A 62 -2.24 5.18 8.22
CA PHE A 62 -1.82 6.04 9.33
C PHE A 62 -1.73 7.49 8.88
N ASN A 63 -1.87 8.41 9.83
CA ASN A 63 -1.73 9.85 9.53
C ASN A 63 -0.27 10.25 9.31
N ASP A 64 0.65 9.61 10.04
CA ASP A 64 2.08 9.87 9.99
C ASP A 64 2.92 8.62 10.27
N GLU A 65 4.23 8.75 10.06
CA GLU A 65 5.22 7.69 10.28
C GLU A 65 5.29 7.25 11.75
N SER A 66 5.11 8.18 12.70
CA SER A 66 5.23 7.88 14.13
C SER A 66 4.10 6.98 14.59
N GLU A 67 2.87 7.23 14.11
CA GLU A 67 1.70 6.38 14.34
C GLU A 67 1.92 4.98 13.75
N ALA A 68 2.46 4.90 12.52
CA ALA A 68 2.77 3.63 11.87
C ALA A 68 3.81 2.81 12.65
N ARG A 69 4.92 3.44 13.06
CA ARG A 69 5.98 2.80 13.85
C ARG A 69 5.49 2.32 15.20
N LYS A 70 4.71 3.16 15.91
CA LYS A 70 4.11 2.78 17.20
C LYS A 70 3.23 1.54 17.05
N TYR A 71 2.37 1.52 16.02
CA TYR A 71 1.54 0.36 15.73
C TYR A 71 2.38 -0.90 15.45
N ALA A 72 3.45 -0.80 14.65
CA ALA A 72 4.32 -1.92 14.36
C ALA A 72 4.98 -2.50 15.62
N ILE A 73 5.49 -1.65 16.51
CA ILE A 73 6.10 -2.06 17.80
C ILE A 73 5.06 -2.74 18.71
N GLU A 74 3.87 -2.15 18.86
CA GLU A 74 2.82 -2.69 19.72
C GLU A 74 2.28 -4.04 19.23
N ASN A 75 2.36 -4.31 17.93
CA ASN A 75 1.81 -5.52 17.31
C ASN A 75 2.90 -6.53 16.88
N GLY A 76 4.17 -6.28 17.19
CA GLY A 76 5.27 -7.17 16.82
C GLY A 76 5.43 -7.36 15.31
N VAL A 77 5.12 -6.34 14.52
CA VAL A 77 5.33 -6.35 13.07
C VAL A 77 6.80 -6.04 12.83
N ASP A 78 7.56 -7.02 12.33
CA ASP A 78 8.96 -6.81 11.95
C ASP A 78 9.05 -5.73 10.87
N MET A 79 9.66 -4.60 11.22
CA MET A 79 10.04 -3.60 10.24
C MET A 79 11.32 -4.09 9.56
N LEU A 80 11.26 -4.32 8.25
CA LEU A 80 12.47 -4.55 7.47
C LEU A 80 13.36 -3.32 7.62
N GLU A 81 14.51 -3.48 8.27
CA GLU A 81 15.51 -2.42 8.33
C GLU A 81 16.03 -2.17 6.91
N SER A 82 15.88 -0.92 6.46
CA SER A 82 16.36 -0.40 5.18
C SER A 82 17.86 -0.21 5.15
#